data_AF-A0A2T9JED2-F1
#
_entry.id   AF-A0A2T9JED2-F1
#
_cell.length_a   1.000
_cell.length_b   1.000
_cell.length_c   1.000
_cell.angle_alpha   90.00
_cell.angle_beta   90.00
_cell.angle_gamma   90.00
#
_symmetry.space_group_name_H-M   'P 1'
#
loop_
_entity.id
_entity.type
_entity.pdbx_description
1 polymer ?
#
loop_
_entity_poly.entity_id
_entity_poly.type
_entity_poly.pdbx_seq_one_letter_code
_entity_poly.pdbx_strand_id
1 'polypeptide(L)'
;MQGSILVPRSPGREPRPGDGWSEQGADASPRGGFPSRHGGGAHALGSRCGVLRGESRTVKTIVITGSSRGIGFGLAEAFLERGCQVVISGRNERVLAEALAKLEATGGAVAAKACDVSKVADLETLWDAAVERFGGVDIWINNAGSVSPRVRLDKVEEAEIDAVVATNLLGVIKASKMAMIRMLAQPGGGAIYNFEGFGSDGMTASGLTLYGATKRAVTYFTKSMGKELDGTSVRMGTISPGIVATDLLQSEMRDASDADRAKSMKLYNILGDRVETVAPFIADGVLKGEATAAPVRWLTMPKAMGRFMTAGFKKRDIFAEA
;
A
#
# COMPACT_ATOMS: atom_id res chain seq x y z
N MET A 1 -7.56 -21.80 64.40
CA MET A 1 -6.27 -21.26 63.94
C MET A 1 -6.45 -20.71 62.54
N GLN A 2 -6.19 -19.40 62.36
CA GLN A 2 -5.75 -18.66 61.16
C GLN A 2 -6.62 -18.75 59.88
N GLY A 3 -7.03 -17.67 59.21
CA GLY A 3 -6.82 -16.23 59.40
C GLY A 3 -7.36 -15.50 58.16
N SER A 4 -8.35 -14.63 58.33
CA SER A 4 -8.96 -13.81 57.29
C SER A 4 -8.36 -12.40 57.31
N ILE A 5 -7.74 -11.97 56.21
CA ILE A 5 -7.21 -10.60 56.04
C ILE A 5 -8.28 -9.75 55.34
N LEU A 6 -8.85 -8.80 56.09
CA LEU A 6 -9.61 -7.66 55.58
C LEU A 6 -8.63 -6.59 55.05
N VAL A 7 -8.91 -6.04 53.87
CA VAL A 7 -8.28 -4.80 53.38
C VAL A 7 -9.35 -3.71 53.29
N PRO A 8 -9.16 -2.51 53.88
CA PRO A 8 -10.14 -1.44 53.81
C PRO A 8 -10.07 -0.68 52.47
N ARG A 9 -11.26 -0.29 51.96
CA ARG A 9 -11.44 0.61 50.81
C ARG A 9 -11.28 2.07 51.26
N SER A 10 -10.45 2.84 50.55
CA SER A 10 -10.41 4.31 50.66
C SER A 10 -11.35 4.96 49.62
N PRO A 11 -12.01 6.10 49.95
CA PRO A 11 -12.97 6.74 49.05
C PRO A 11 -12.29 7.57 47.96
N GLY A 12 -12.96 7.67 46.82
CA GLY A 12 -12.46 8.26 45.58
C GLY A 12 -12.29 9.78 45.58
N ARG A 13 -11.47 10.25 44.63
CA ARG A 13 -11.44 11.62 44.12
C ARG A 13 -11.72 11.59 42.62
N GLU A 14 -12.78 12.27 42.21
CA GLU A 14 -13.04 12.64 40.82
C GLU A 14 -12.04 13.72 40.35
N PRO A 15 -11.57 13.69 39.09
CA PRO A 15 -10.91 14.85 38.49
C PRO A 15 -11.95 15.81 37.89
N ARG A 16 -11.82 17.10 38.25
CA ARG A 16 -12.57 18.21 37.65
C ARG A 16 -11.99 18.61 36.28
N PRO A 17 -12.80 19.23 35.40
CA PRO A 17 -12.38 19.61 34.06
C PRO A 17 -11.72 21.00 34.04
N GLY A 18 -10.70 21.13 33.19
CA GLY A 18 -10.15 22.42 32.79
C GLY A 18 -8.66 22.54 33.07
N ASP A 19 -7.85 22.20 32.07
CA ASP A 19 -6.57 22.85 31.84
C ASP A 19 -6.41 22.98 30.33
N GLY A 20 -6.72 24.18 29.85
CA GLY A 20 -6.51 24.59 28.47
C GLY A 20 -5.03 24.68 28.18
N TRP A 21 -4.66 24.29 26.96
CA TRP A 21 -3.34 24.54 26.42
C TRP A 21 -3.19 26.05 26.21
N SER A 22 -2.35 26.69 27.01
CA SER A 22 -1.97 28.09 26.87
C SER A 22 -0.92 28.26 25.78
N GLU A 23 -1.25 29.07 24.79
CA GLU A 23 -0.30 29.76 23.91
C GLU A 23 0.44 30.87 24.68
N GLN A 24 1.75 30.97 24.43
CA GLN A 24 2.67 32.14 24.47
C GLN A 24 4.09 31.56 24.67
N GLY A 25 5.12 31.79 23.87
CA GLY A 25 5.46 32.88 22.96
C GLY A 25 6.79 33.49 23.44
N ALA A 26 7.86 33.43 22.64
CA ALA A 26 8.97 34.40 22.69
C ALA A 26 9.98 34.20 21.53
N ASP A 27 10.14 35.30 20.81
CA ASP A 27 11.10 35.70 19.79
C ASP A 27 12.58 35.66 20.25
N ALA A 28 13.50 35.33 19.32
CA ALA A 28 14.76 36.06 19.18
C ALA A 28 15.45 35.72 17.84
N SER A 29 15.45 36.69 16.92
CA SER A 29 16.36 36.76 15.76
C SER A 29 17.77 37.24 16.14
N PRO A 30 18.79 37.02 15.28
CA PRO A 30 19.45 38.21 14.73
C PRO A 30 19.84 38.11 13.25
N ARG A 31 19.99 39.30 12.67
CA ARG A 31 20.27 39.62 11.26
C ARG A 31 21.77 39.58 10.93
N GLY A 32 22.09 39.21 9.70
CA GLY A 32 23.31 39.50 8.95
C GLY A 32 23.18 38.80 7.59
N GLY A 33 23.25 39.41 6.41
CA GLY A 33 24.05 40.54 5.94
C GLY A 33 24.89 40.01 4.77
N PHE A 34 24.35 40.02 3.55
CA PHE A 34 25.07 39.61 2.32
C PHE A 34 25.12 40.78 1.32
N PRO A 35 26.30 41.15 0.80
CA PRO A 35 26.40 42.05 -0.33
C PRO A 35 26.49 41.28 -1.66
N SER A 36 25.88 41.88 -2.68
CA SER A 36 25.94 41.51 -4.09
C SER A 36 27.23 41.99 -4.75
N ARG A 37 27.70 41.28 -5.79
CA ARG A 37 28.47 41.89 -6.89
C ARG A 37 28.49 41.01 -8.15
N HIS A 38 28.42 41.70 -9.29
CA HIS A 38 28.52 41.23 -10.67
C HIS A 38 29.96 40.99 -11.14
N GLY A 39 30.08 40.24 -12.25
CA GLY A 39 31.28 40.08 -13.11
C GLY A 39 31.47 38.58 -13.43
N GLY A 40 31.34 38.06 -14.65
CA GLY A 40 31.81 38.56 -15.94
C GLY A 40 33.16 37.92 -16.26
N GLY A 41 33.19 36.86 -17.09
CA GLY A 41 34.44 36.23 -17.53
C GLY A 41 34.24 34.90 -18.26
N ALA A 42 34.41 34.93 -19.57
CA ALA A 42 34.39 33.78 -20.48
C ALA A 42 35.66 32.92 -20.32
N HIS A 43 35.55 31.60 -20.52
CA HIS A 43 36.64 30.80 -21.09
C HIS A 43 36.10 29.55 -21.81
N ALA A 44 36.77 29.25 -22.92
CA ALA A 44 36.37 28.39 -24.00
C ALA A 44 36.82 26.92 -23.84
N LEU A 45 36.25 26.09 -24.74
CA LEU A 45 36.80 24.87 -25.34
C LEU A 45 36.88 23.60 -24.46
N GLY A 46 36.16 22.58 -24.91
CA GLY A 46 36.32 21.21 -24.45
C GLY A 46 35.24 20.29 -24.99
N SER A 47 35.39 19.88 -26.24
CA SER A 47 34.64 18.78 -26.86
C SER A 47 34.45 17.63 -25.88
N ARG A 48 33.19 17.33 -25.55
CA ARG A 48 32.81 16.01 -25.08
C ARG A 48 31.69 15.54 -25.97
N CYS A 49 32.06 14.67 -26.91
CA CYS A 49 31.16 13.69 -27.47
C CYS A 49 30.44 13.05 -26.27
N GLY A 50 29.20 13.46 -26.06
CA GLY A 50 28.34 12.89 -25.04
C GLY A 50 28.05 11.47 -25.48
N VAL A 51 28.88 10.52 -25.04
CA VAL A 51 28.42 9.16 -24.87
C VAL A 51 27.27 9.28 -23.88
N LEU A 52 26.05 9.30 -24.43
CA LEU A 52 24.85 9.02 -23.67
C LEU A 52 25.15 7.68 -23.01
N ARG A 53 25.53 7.71 -21.73
CA ARG A 53 25.46 6.53 -20.89
C ARG A 53 23.99 6.17 -20.91
N GLY A 54 23.62 5.25 -21.79
CA GLY A 54 22.40 4.50 -21.62
C GLY A 54 22.47 3.96 -20.21
N GLU A 55 21.61 4.45 -19.33
CA GLU A 55 21.36 3.78 -18.08
C GLU A 55 20.93 2.37 -18.48
N SER A 56 21.83 1.40 -18.32
CA SER A 56 21.47 0.00 -18.35
C SER A 56 20.41 -0.15 -17.28
N ARG A 57 19.14 -0.15 -17.68
CA ARG A 57 18.04 -0.27 -16.74
C ARG A 57 18.16 -1.68 -16.17
N THR A 58 18.70 -1.79 -14.98
CA THR A 58 18.83 -3.06 -14.28
C THR A 58 17.43 -3.67 -14.21
N VAL A 59 17.31 -4.93 -14.63
CA VAL A 59 16.04 -5.66 -14.55
C VAL A 59 15.64 -5.71 -13.08
N LYS A 60 14.45 -5.20 -12.77
CA LYS A 60 13.96 -5.09 -11.39
C LYS A 60 13.19 -6.33 -10.98
N THR A 61 13.45 -6.84 -9.79
CA THR A 61 12.70 -7.94 -9.18
C THR A 61 11.63 -7.41 -8.24
N ILE A 62 10.37 -7.76 -8.53
CA ILE A 62 9.19 -7.29 -7.81
C ILE A 62 8.51 -8.49 -7.13
N VAL A 63 8.33 -8.42 -5.81
CA VAL A 63 7.53 -9.40 -5.06
C VAL A 63 6.19 -8.77 -4.72
N ILE A 64 5.08 -9.44 -5.06
CA ILE A 64 3.72 -8.92 -4.82
C ILE A 64 2.94 -9.93 -4.00
N THR A 65 2.53 -9.54 -2.79
CA THR A 65 1.70 -10.43 -1.95
C THR A 65 0.24 -10.44 -2.41
N GLY A 66 -0.43 -11.60 -2.37
CA GLY A 66 -1.85 -11.70 -2.72
C GLY A 66 -2.16 -11.37 -4.19
N SER A 67 -1.29 -11.81 -5.10
CA SER A 67 -1.26 -11.47 -6.53
C SER A 67 -1.79 -12.57 -7.45
N SER A 68 -2.46 -13.58 -6.90
CA SER A 68 -3.12 -14.63 -7.69
C SER A 68 -4.44 -14.17 -8.37
N ARG A 69 -4.95 -12.98 -8.05
CA ARG A 69 -6.18 -12.40 -8.63
C ARG A 69 -6.24 -10.88 -8.44
N GLY A 70 -7.24 -10.24 -9.05
CA GLY A 70 -7.57 -8.83 -8.85
C GLY A 70 -6.42 -7.88 -9.18
N ILE A 71 -6.27 -6.79 -8.42
CA ILE A 71 -5.22 -5.78 -8.65
C ILE A 71 -3.83 -6.40 -8.61
N GLY A 72 -3.56 -7.32 -7.67
CA GLY A 72 -2.23 -7.92 -7.54
C GLY A 72 -1.82 -8.73 -8.78
N PHE A 73 -2.76 -9.42 -9.43
CA PHE A 73 -2.53 -10.12 -10.70
C PHE A 73 -2.27 -9.14 -11.84
N GLY A 74 -3.13 -8.12 -11.99
CA GLY A 74 -2.93 -7.11 -13.03
C GLY A 74 -1.64 -6.30 -12.84
N LEU A 75 -1.19 -6.10 -11.60
CA LEU A 75 0.12 -5.52 -11.33
C LEU A 75 1.25 -6.44 -11.80
N ALA A 76 1.14 -7.75 -11.56
CA ALA A 76 2.12 -8.71 -12.05
C ALA A 76 2.23 -8.64 -13.57
N GLU A 77 1.10 -8.65 -14.29
CA GLU A 77 1.06 -8.44 -15.75
C GLU A 77 1.74 -7.13 -16.15
N ALA A 78 1.34 -6.01 -15.54
CA ALA A 78 1.89 -4.70 -15.85
C ALA A 78 3.41 -4.59 -15.61
N PHE A 79 3.95 -5.22 -14.56
CA PHE A 79 5.39 -5.25 -14.32
C PHE A 79 6.14 -6.14 -15.32
N LEU A 80 5.57 -7.29 -15.69
CA LEU A 80 6.15 -8.18 -16.72
C LEU A 80 6.21 -7.49 -18.09
N GLU A 81 5.14 -6.78 -18.49
CA GLU A 81 5.12 -5.96 -19.72
C GLU A 81 6.21 -4.87 -19.73
N ARG A 82 6.60 -4.41 -18.54
CA ARG A 82 7.68 -3.43 -18.36
C ARG A 82 9.05 -4.09 -18.30
N GLY A 83 9.18 -5.39 -18.54
CA GLY A 83 10.44 -6.13 -18.51
C GLY A 83 11.02 -6.32 -17.11
N CYS A 84 10.16 -6.29 -16.08
CA CYS A 84 10.55 -6.67 -14.72
C CYS A 84 10.48 -8.19 -14.52
N GLN A 85 11.17 -8.67 -13.50
CA GLN A 85 11.00 -10.01 -12.94
C GLN A 85 9.97 -9.95 -11.82
N VAL A 86 9.03 -10.89 -11.77
CA VAL A 86 7.92 -10.84 -10.81
C VAL A 86 7.79 -12.15 -10.06
N VAL A 87 7.67 -12.08 -8.73
CA VAL A 87 7.26 -13.20 -7.89
C VAL A 87 5.86 -12.95 -7.36
N ILE A 88 4.92 -13.80 -7.76
CA ILE A 88 3.53 -13.77 -7.30
C ILE A 88 3.33 -14.67 -6.08
N SER A 89 2.35 -14.34 -5.24
CA SER A 89 2.00 -15.16 -4.08
C SER A 89 0.51 -15.16 -3.76
N GLY A 90 0.08 -16.22 -3.09
CA GLY A 90 -1.28 -16.42 -2.62
C GLY A 90 -1.37 -17.66 -1.76
N ARG A 91 -2.43 -17.77 -0.94
CA ARG A 91 -2.63 -18.91 -0.04
C ARG A 91 -3.17 -20.15 -0.74
N ASN A 92 -3.99 -19.96 -1.78
CA ASN A 92 -4.59 -21.06 -2.52
C ASN A 92 -3.65 -21.46 -3.66
N GLU A 93 -3.00 -22.61 -3.52
CA GLU A 93 -2.02 -23.10 -4.49
C GLU A 93 -2.61 -23.33 -5.88
N ARG A 94 -3.85 -23.83 -5.97
CA ARG A 94 -4.52 -24.04 -7.26
C ARG A 94 -4.73 -22.72 -8.01
N VAL A 95 -5.29 -21.72 -7.33
CA VAL A 95 -5.53 -20.39 -7.92
C VAL A 95 -4.20 -19.71 -8.26
N LEU A 96 -3.18 -19.90 -7.42
CA LEU A 96 -1.84 -19.39 -7.67
C LEU A 96 -1.18 -20.04 -8.90
N ALA A 97 -1.34 -21.35 -9.08
CA ALA A 97 -0.83 -22.07 -10.24
C ALA A 97 -1.54 -21.64 -11.55
N GLU A 98 -2.85 -21.43 -11.50
CA GLU A 98 -3.62 -20.90 -12.63
C GLU A 98 -3.16 -19.48 -13.00
N ALA A 99 -2.90 -18.63 -12.00
CA ALA A 99 -2.34 -17.31 -12.22
C ALA A 99 -0.94 -17.37 -12.82
N LEU A 100 -0.06 -18.22 -12.29
CA LEU A 100 1.29 -18.42 -12.83
C LEU A 100 1.24 -18.82 -14.30
N ALA A 101 0.44 -19.83 -14.67
CA ALA A 101 0.35 -20.30 -16.04
C ALA A 101 -0.10 -19.20 -17.03
N LYS A 102 -1.03 -18.33 -16.61
CA LYS A 102 -1.46 -17.17 -17.42
C LYS A 102 -0.33 -16.16 -17.61
N LEU A 103 0.43 -15.87 -16.55
CA LEU A 103 1.55 -14.93 -16.63
C LEU A 103 2.71 -15.49 -17.44
N GLU A 104 3.02 -16.78 -17.30
CA GLU A 104 4.05 -17.46 -18.10
C GLU A 104 3.74 -17.42 -19.59
N ALA A 105 2.46 -17.52 -19.97
CA ALA A 105 2.03 -17.42 -21.37
C ALA A 105 2.33 -16.07 -22.02
N THR A 106 2.61 -15.02 -21.23
CA THR A 106 3.04 -13.70 -21.74
C THR A 106 4.52 -13.67 -22.15
N GLY A 107 5.30 -14.71 -21.81
CA GLY A 107 6.75 -14.76 -22.01
C GLY A 107 7.56 -13.97 -20.97
N GLY A 108 6.90 -13.39 -19.96
CA GLY A 108 7.56 -12.65 -18.88
C GLY A 108 8.32 -13.53 -17.89
N ALA A 109 9.29 -12.92 -17.20
CA ALA A 109 10.06 -13.60 -16.16
C ALA A 109 9.29 -13.64 -14.83
N VAL A 110 8.51 -14.71 -14.63
CA VAL A 110 7.64 -14.88 -13.45
C VAL A 110 8.00 -16.13 -12.64
N ALA A 111 7.76 -16.08 -11.34
CA ALA A 111 7.73 -17.23 -10.44
C ALA A 111 6.59 -17.09 -9.45
N ALA A 112 6.20 -18.20 -8.81
CA ALA A 112 5.16 -18.20 -7.79
C ALA A 112 5.62 -18.92 -6.52
N LYS A 113 5.18 -18.43 -5.37
CA LYS A 113 5.36 -19.11 -4.09
C LYS A 113 4.13 -18.94 -3.23
N ALA A 114 3.60 -20.06 -2.73
CA ALA A 114 2.48 -20.03 -1.79
C ALA A 114 2.88 -19.27 -0.52
N CYS A 115 2.01 -18.38 -0.05
CA CYS A 115 2.32 -17.53 1.09
C CYS A 115 1.05 -17.09 1.83
N ASP A 116 0.99 -17.43 3.12
CA ASP A 116 0.12 -16.77 4.08
C ASP A 116 0.89 -15.65 4.79
N VAL A 117 0.57 -14.40 4.46
CA VAL A 117 1.26 -13.21 5.02
C VAL A 117 1.14 -13.09 6.53
N SER A 118 0.20 -13.80 7.17
CA SER A 118 0.11 -13.85 8.64
C SER A 118 1.23 -14.68 9.28
N LYS A 119 1.93 -15.51 8.51
CA LYS A 119 3.01 -16.41 8.95
C LYS A 119 4.37 -15.91 8.48
N VAL A 120 5.30 -15.73 9.41
CA VAL A 120 6.65 -15.21 9.10
C VAL A 120 7.45 -16.19 8.24
N ALA A 121 7.35 -17.49 8.52
CA ALA A 121 8.04 -18.52 7.73
C ALA A 121 7.63 -18.49 6.25
N ASP A 122 6.33 -18.32 5.96
CA ASP A 122 5.83 -18.19 4.58
C ASP A 122 6.41 -16.96 3.88
N LEU A 123 6.54 -15.83 4.59
CA LEU A 123 7.14 -14.60 4.06
C LEU A 123 8.64 -14.78 3.77
N GLU A 124 9.37 -15.47 4.65
CA GLU A 124 10.78 -15.80 4.45
C GLU A 124 10.97 -16.69 3.22
N THR A 125 10.18 -17.77 3.10
CA THR A 125 10.27 -18.64 1.92
C THR A 125 9.85 -17.96 0.62
N LEU A 126 8.96 -16.94 0.67
CA LEU A 126 8.61 -16.10 -0.47
C LEU A 126 9.78 -15.20 -0.89
N TRP A 127 10.49 -14.61 0.07
CA TRP A 127 11.71 -13.86 -0.18
C TRP A 127 12.79 -14.75 -0.79
N ASP A 128 13.04 -15.92 -0.20
CA ASP A 128 14.07 -16.85 -0.64
C ASP A 128 13.81 -17.34 -2.06
N ALA A 129 12.55 -17.61 -2.43
CA ALA A 129 12.18 -17.97 -3.79
C ALA A 129 12.52 -16.86 -4.81
N ALA A 130 12.38 -15.58 -4.42
CA ALA A 130 12.75 -14.46 -5.28
C ALA A 130 14.28 -14.36 -5.44
N VAL A 131 15.03 -14.52 -4.34
CA VAL A 131 16.50 -14.51 -4.38
C VAL A 131 17.04 -15.69 -5.18
N GLU A 132 16.52 -16.90 -4.99
CA GLU A 132 16.93 -18.10 -5.73
C GLU A 132 16.69 -17.94 -7.23
N ARG A 133 15.53 -17.38 -7.60
CA ARG A 133 15.14 -17.27 -9.01
C ARG A 133 15.78 -16.08 -9.73
N PHE A 134 15.92 -14.95 -9.05
CA PHE A 134 16.20 -13.65 -9.67
C PHE A 134 17.38 -12.89 -9.01
N GLY A 135 17.94 -13.42 -7.92
CA GLY A 135 19.15 -12.90 -7.28
C GLY A 135 18.93 -11.82 -6.23
N GLY A 136 17.71 -11.30 -6.06
CA GLY A 136 17.41 -10.24 -5.09
C GLY A 136 15.94 -9.80 -5.12
N VAL A 137 15.61 -8.78 -4.33
CA VAL A 137 14.29 -8.15 -4.35
C VAL A 137 14.46 -6.63 -4.33
N ASP A 138 14.19 -5.97 -5.45
CA ASP A 138 14.24 -4.51 -5.53
C ASP A 138 12.99 -3.88 -4.90
N ILE A 139 11.81 -4.45 -5.16
CA ILE A 139 10.53 -3.89 -4.73
C ILE A 139 9.66 -4.96 -4.08
N TRP A 140 9.22 -4.68 -2.85
CA TRP A 140 8.27 -5.52 -2.11
C TRP A 140 6.92 -4.81 -1.99
N ILE A 141 5.85 -5.42 -2.50
CA ILE A 141 4.50 -4.85 -2.50
C ILE A 141 3.58 -5.66 -1.58
N ASN A 142 3.20 -5.06 -0.45
CA ASN A 142 2.17 -5.57 0.44
C ASN A 142 0.78 -5.24 -0.11
N ASN A 143 0.28 -6.12 -0.98
CA ASN A 143 -1.04 -6.03 -1.61
C ASN A 143 -2.06 -6.99 -0.98
N ALA A 144 -1.62 -8.11 -0.37
CA ALA A 144 -2.53 -9.07 0.24
C ALA A 144 -3.50 -8.40 1.23
N GLY A 145 -4.79 -8.68 1.06
CA GLY A 145 -5.83 -8.09 1.87
C GLY A 145 -7.11 -8.91 1.81
N SER A 146 -7.92 -8.74 2.84
CA SER A 146 -9.25 -9.30 2.98
C SER A 146 -10.20 -8.22 3.48
N VAL A 147 -11.49 -8.44 3.31
CA VAL A 147 -12.53 -7.54 3.82
C VAL A 147 -13.54 -8.40 4.55
N SER A 148 -14.00 -7.92 5.70
CA SER A 148 -15.14 -8.52 6.39
C SER A 148 -16.44 -8.21 5.61
N PRO A 149 -17.51 -8.98 5.81
CA PRO A 149 -18.83 -8.60 5.34
C PRO A 149 -19.15 -7.15 5.73
N ARG A 150 -19.88 -6.45 4.87
CA ARG A 150 -20.22 -5.03 5.09
C ARG A 150 -21.41 -4.89 6.05
N VAL A 151 -21.21 -5.35 7.28
CA VAL A 151 -22.21 -5.39 8.35
C VAL A 151 -21.76 -4.56 9.54
N ARG A 152 -22.71 -4.15 10.38
CA ARG A 152 -22.38 -3.43 11.62
C ARG A 152 -21.44 -4.27 12.49
N LEU A 153 -20.59 -3.60 13.28
CA LEU A 153 -19.57 -4.28 14.09
C LEU A 153 -20.18 -5.31 15.06
N ASP A 154 -21.39 -5.07 15.57
CA ASP A 154 -22.13 -6.02 16.43
C ASP A 154 -22.60 -7.31 15.71
N LYS A 155 -22.34 -7.42 14.41
CA LYS A 155 -22.69 -8.57 13.55
C LYS A 155 -21.47 -9.20 12.87
N VAL A 156 -20.27 -8.69 13.14
CA VAL A 156 -19.03 -9.27 12.62
C VAL A 156 -18.65 -10.43 13.53
N GLU A 157 -18.36 -11.58 12.95
CA GLU A 157 -17.91 -12.75 13.72
C GLU A 157 -16.47 -12.55 14.21
N GLU A 158 -16.14 -13.04 15.41
CA GLU A 158 -14.80 -12.88 16.00
C GLU A 158 -13.69 -13.44 15.08
N ALA A 159 -13.96 -14.57 14.42
CA ALA A 159 -13.02 -15.16 13.46
C ALA A 159 -12.74 -14.26 12.25
N GLU A 160 -13.69 -13.42 11.84
CA GLU A 160 -13.49 -12.43 10.78
C GLU A 160 -12.66 -11.25 11.26
N ILE A 161 -12.85 -10.83 12.51
CA ILE A 161 -12.00 -9.83 13.16
C ILE A 161 -10.55 -10.30 13.14
N ASP A 162 -10.30 -11.50 13.64
CA ASP A 162 -8.98 -12.11 13.66
C ASP A 162 -8.37 -12.23 12.26
N ALA A 163 -9.14 -12.74 11.28
CA ALA A 163 -8.65 -12.93 9.93
C ALA A 163 -8.26 -11.62 9.22
N VAL A 164 -9.09 -10.58 9.36
CA VAL A 164 -8.84 -9.26 8.75
C VAL A 164 -7.66 -8.58 9.43
N VAL A 165 -7.57 -8.61 10.77
CA VAL A 165 -6.43 -8.03 11.50
C VAL A 165 -5.14 -8.79 11.19
N ALA A 166 -5.19 -10.13 11.18
CA ALA A 166 -4.04 -10.97 10.87
C ALA A 166 -3.49 -10.71 9.47
N THR A 167 -4.36 -10.50 8.48
CA THR A 167 -3.95 -10.28 7.09
C THR A 167 -3.59 -8.81 6.83
N ASN A 168 -4.54 -7.90 7.07
CA ASN A 168 -4.45 -6.51 6.61
C ASN A 168 -3.52 -5.64 7.46
N LEU A 169 -3.28 -6.02 8.72
CA LEU A 169 -2.43 -5.25 9.63
C LEU A 169 -1.19 -6.05 10.03
N LEU A 170 -1.36 -7.17 10.73
CA LEU A 170 -0.22 -7.94 11.22
C LEU A 170 0.62 -8.49 10.06
N GLY A 171 -0.01 -8.96 8.98
CA GLY A 171 0.67 -9.43 7.78
C GLY A 171 1.51 -8.34 7.13
N VAL A 172 0.95 -7.13 6.98
CA VAL A 172 1.68 -5.96 6.45
C VAL A 172 2.88 -5.60 7.34
N ILE A 173 2.70 -5.59 8.66
CA ILE A 173 3.77 -5.29 9.62
C ILE A 173 4.89 -6.34 9.53
N LYS A 174 4.52 -7.64 9.56
CA LYS A 174 5.47 -8.77 9.49
C LYS A 174 6.25 -8.76 8.18
N ALA A 175 5.55 -8.60 7.07
CA ALA A 175 6.15 -8.57 5.74
C ALA A 175 7.06 -7.36 5.56
N SER A 176 6.61 -6.16 5.97
CA SER A 176 7.44 -4.95 5.92
C SER A 176 8.69 -5.06 6.78
N LYS A 177 8.58 -5.58 8.01
CA LYS A 177 9.72 -5.80 8.90
C LYS A 177 10.73 -6.76 8.28
N MET A 178 10.27 -7.90 7.75
CA MET A 178 11.13 -8.89 7.11
C MET A 178 11.82 -8.28 5.88
N ALA A 179 11.05 -7.67 4.97
CA ALA A 179 11.58 -7.03 3.78
C ALA A 179 12.60 -5.94 4.14
N MET A 180 12.31 -5.08 5.13
CA MET A 180 13.27 -4.07 5.60
C MET A 180 14.59 -4.68 6.04
N ILE A 181 14.57 -5.71 6.90
CA ILE A 181 15.79 -6.35 7.40
C ILE A 181 16.61 -6.91 6.25
N ARG A 182 15.96 -7.60 5.30
CA ARG A 182 16.65 -8.21 4.16
C ARG A 182 17.15 -7.16 3.16
N MET A 183 16.36 -6.12 2.89
CA MET A 183 16.75 -5.02 1.99
C MET A 183 17.88 -4.16 2.57
N LEU A 184 17.94 -3.96 3.89
CA LEU A 184 19.06 -3.25 4.53
C LEU A 184 20.37 -4.04 4.42
N ALA A 185 20.29 -5.37 4.37
CA ALA A 185 21.44 -6.24 4.23
C ALA A 185 21.89 -6.42 2.76
N GLN A 186 21.02 -6.13 1.78
CA GLN A 186 21.35 -6.33 0.37
C GLN A 186 22.09 -5.13 -0.25
N PRO A 187 23.10 -5.36 -1.12
CA PRO A 187 23.72 -4.30 -1.90
C PRO A 187 22.69 -3.61 -2.80
N GLY A 188 22.45 -2.32 -2.59
CA GLY A 188 21.48 -1.53 -3.37
C GLY A 188 20.20 -1.15 -2.63
N GLY A 189 19.93 -1.74 -1.45
CA GLY A 189 18.71 -1.42 -0.71
C GLY A 189 17.45 -1.89 -1.43
N GLY A 190 16.34 -1.16 -1.31
CA GLY A 190 15.09 -1.52 -1.97
C GLY A 190 13.91 -0.62 -1.60
N ALA A 191 12.73 -0.90 -2.15
CA ALA A 191 11.51 -0.15 -1.87
C ALA A 191 10.37 -1.06 -1.40
N ILE A 192 9.68 -0.65 -0.33
CA ILE A 192 8.52 -1.35 0.22
C ILE A 192 7.28 -0.49 -0.04
N TYR A 193 6.25 -1.06 -0.66
CA TYR A 193 4.98 -0.38 -0.90
C TYR A 193 3.83 -1.07 -0.18
N ASN A 194 3.07 -0.29 0.58
CA ASN A 194 1.88 -0.76 1.29
C ASN A 194 0.60 -0.25 0.60
N PHE A 195 -0.35 -1.15 0.35
CA PHE A 195 -1.65 -0.78 -0.20
C PHE A 195 -2.54 -0.10 0.85
N GLU A 196 -2.87 1.16 0.58
CA GLU A 196 -3.96 1.89 1.21
C GLU A 196 -5.32 1.39 0.70
N GLY A 197 -6.38 1.81 1.37
CA GLY A 197 -7.76 1.50 1.00
C GLY A 197 -8.73 2.49 1.61
N PHE A 198 -10.03 2.19 1.51
CA PHE A 198 -11.05 2.99 2.19
C PHE A 198 -10.74 3.11 3.69
N GLY A 199 -10.82 4.33 4.23
CA GLY A 199 -10.49 4.65 5.61
C GLY A 199 -9.05 5.09 5.88
N SER A 200 -8.11 4.89 4.94
CA SER A 200 -6.72 5.36 5.07
C SER A 200 -6.62 6.87 5.34
N ASP A 201 -7.48 7.67 4.73
CA ASP A 201 -7.54 9.13 4.85
C ASP A 201 -8.38 9.62 6.04
N GLY A 202 -9.09 8.73 6.73
CA GLY A 202 -9.99 9.06 7.84
C GLY A 202 -11.47 9.09 7.44
N MET A 203 -11.80 8.81 6.18
CA MET A 203 -13.19 8.59 5.76
C MET A 203 -13.80 7.39 6.50
N THR A 204 -15.08 7.49 6.85
CA THR A 204 -15.79 6.45 7.58
C THR A 204 -17.09 6.07 6.87
N ALA A 205 -17.49 4.81 7.03
CA ALA A 205 -18.77 4.30 6.56
C ALA A 205 -19.22 3.15 7.47
N SER A 206 -20.53 3.10 7.74
CA SER A 206 -21.13 1.96 8.43
C SER A 206 -20.84 0.68 7.65
N GLY A 207 -20.50 -0.39 8.36
CA GLY A 207 -20.12 -1.67 7.75
C GLY A 207 -18.63 -1.80 7.38
N LEU A 208 -17.84 -0.73 7.46
CA LEU A 208 -16.42 -0.74 7.09
C LEU A 208 -15.49 -0.39 8.28
N THR A 209 -16.00 -0.46 9.51
CA THR A 209 -15.25 -0.09 10.73
C THR A 209 -13.94 -0.85 10.85
N LEU A 210 -13.97 -2.17 10.74
CA LEU A 210 -12.80 -3.03 10.87
C LEU A 210 -11.79 -2.80 9.75
N TYR A 211 -12.24 -2.90 8.49
CA TYR A 211 -11.38 -2.68 7.32
C TYR A 211 -10.75 -1.28 7.34
N GLY A 212 -11.55 -0.23 7.54
CA GLY A 212 -11.08 1.15 7.60
C GLY A 212 -10.08 1.39 8.72
N ALA A 213 -10.29 0.79 9.90
CA ALA A 213 -9.32 0.85 11.00
C ALA A 213 -7.98 0.23 10.60
N THR A 214 -7.97 -0.95 9.97
CA THR A 214 -6.71 -1.56 9.49
C THR A 214 -6.00 -0.70 8.46
N LYS A 215 -6.72 -0.11 7.50
CA LYS A 215 -6.12 0.74 6.45
C LYS A 215 -5.59 2.07 7.00
N ARG A 216 -6.26 2.66 8.01
CA ARG A 216 -5.72 3.81 8.73
C ARG A 216 -4.46 3.45 9.52
N ALA A 217 -4.44 2.30 10.18
CA ALA A 217 -3.26 1.82 10.91
C ALA A 217 -2.06 1.57 9.97
N VAL A 218 -2.28 0.95 8.80
CA VAL A 218 -1.25 0.77 7.77
C VAL A 218 -0.70 2.11 7.28
N THR A 219 -1.57 3.12 7.12
CA THR A 219 -1.15 4.47 6.70
C THR A 219 -0.21 5.11 7.73
N TYR A 220 -0.56 5.01 9.01
CA TYR A 220 0.31 5.48 10.10
C TYR A 220 1.62 4.70 10.13
N PHE A 221 1.54 3.36 10.12
CA PHE A 221 2.69 2.46 10.14
C PHE A 221 3.68 2.79 9.01
N THR A 222 3.18 2.95 7.78
CA THR A 222 4.02 3.26 6.61
C THR A 222 4.73 4.60 6.76
N LYS A 223 4.05 5.63 7.29
CA LYS A 223 4.67 6.94 7.55
C LYS A 223 5.69 6.90 8.68
N SER A 224 5.42 6.15 9.76
CA SER A 224 6.33 6.03 10.89
C SER A 224 7.60 5.28 10.50
N MET A 225 7.44 4.12 9.87
CA MET A 225 8.56 3.30 9.40
C MET A 225 9.35 4.00 8.29
N GLY A 226 8.70 4.79 7.43
CA GLY A 226 9.40 5.65 6.48
C GLY A 226 10.41 6.60 7.15
N LYS A 227 10.07 7.18 8.31
CA LYS A 227 10.99 8.03 9.07
C LYS A 227 12.14 7.24 9.71
N GLU A 228 11.88 6.00 10.14
CA GLU A 228 12.94 5.11 10.67
C GLU A 228 13.95 4.72 9.58
N LEU A 229 13.55 4.76 8.31
CA LEU A 229 14.37 4.45 7.15
C LEU A 229 15.13 5.66 6.58
N ASP A 230 14.93 6.87 7.13
CA ASP A 230 15.62 8.08 6.68
C ASP A 230 17.14 7.91 6.80
N GLY A 231 17.85 8.20 5.70
CA GLY A 231 19.31 8.01 5.62
C GLY A 231 19.77 6.58 5.29
N THR A 232 18.85 5.62 5.15
CA THR A 232 19.16 4.26 4.70
C THR A 232 19.01 4.08 3.19
N SER A 233 19.44 2.92 2.68
CA SER A 233 19.24 2.49 1.29
C SER A 233 17.83 1.95 1.01
N VAL A 234 16.98 1.81 2.04
CA VAL A 234 15.64 1.25 1.90
C VAL A 234 14.60 2.35 2.01
N ARG A 235 13.57 2.30 1.17
CA ARG A 235 12.51 3.30 1.10
C ARG A 235 11.14 2.67 1.30
N MET A 236 10.19 3.48 1.74
CA MET A 236 8.84 3.01 2.03
C MET A 236 7.79 4.00 1.52
N GLY A 237 6.81 3.48 0.80
CA GLY A 237 5.76 4.26 0.13
C GLY A 237 4.39 3.61 0.24
N THR A 238 3.38 4.33 -0.24
CA THR A 238 2.00 3.84 -0.30
C THR A 238 1.49 3.74 -1.72
N ILE A 239 0.59 2.79 -1.95
CA ILE A 239 -0.20 2.67 -3.17
C ILE A 239 -1.67 2.86 -2.81
N SER A 240 -2.34 3.79 -3.47
CA SER A 240 -3.77 4.03 -3.34
C SER A 240 -4.45 3.81 -4.70
N PRO A 241 -5.10 2.65 -4.92
CA PRO A 241 -5.66 2.29 -6.22
C PRO A 241 -7.02 2.96 -6.49
N GLY A 242 -7.63 3.60 -5.49
CA GLY A 242 -9.04 4.01 -5.56
C GLY A 242 -9.98 2.82 -5.51
N ILE A 243 -11.17 2.96 -6.12
CA ILE A 243 -12.15 1.88 -6.23
C ILE A 243 -11.83 1.08 -7.49
N VAL A 244 -11.58 -0.21 -7.36
CA VAL A 244 -11.27 -1.07 -8.51
C VAL A 244 -12.22 -2.26 -8.56
N ALA A 245 -12.82 -2.51 -9.72
CA ALA A 245 -13.67 -3.66 -9.97
C ALA A 245 -12.86 -4.96 -9.83
N THR A 246 -12.99 -5.62 -8.67
CA THR A 246 -12.29 -6.86 -8.33
C THR A 246 -13.25 -7.79 -7.60
N ASP A 247 -12.91 -9.06 -7.50
CA ASP A 247 -13.64 -10.04 -6.68
C ASP A 247 -13.83 -9.57 -5.23
N LEU A 248 -12.84 -8.86 -4.68
CA LEU A 248 -12.89 -8.30 -3.33
C LEU A 248 -14.00 -7.25 -3.21
N LEU A 249 -14.10 -6.33 -4.17
CA LEU A 249 -15.19 -5.35 -4.22
C LEU A 249 -16.55 -6.03 -4.42
N GLN A 250 -16.61 -7.08 -5.25
CA GLN A 250 -17.82 -7.85 -5.44
C GLN A 250 -18.25 -8.60 -4.17
N SER A 251 -17.31 -9.15 -3.40
CA SER A 251 -17.64 -9.79 -2.12
C SER A 251 -18.20 -8.79 -1.11
N GLU A 252 -17.63 -7.57 -1.02
CA GLU A 252 -18.16 -6.51 -0.16
C GLU A 252 -19.63 -6.16 -0.49
N MET A 253 -20.02 -6.29 -1.75
CA MET A 253 -21.37 -5.95 -2.20
C MET A 253 -22.40 -7.06 -2.00
N ARG A 254 -21.98 -8.34 -1.93
CA ARG A 254 -22.91 -9.47 -1.81
C ARG A 254 -23.65 -9.46 -0.48
N ASP A 255 -23.01 -8.96 0.57
CA ASP A 255 -23.54 -8.97 1.93
C ASP A 255 -24.23 -7.66 2.33
N ALA A 256 -24.30 -6.68 1.41
CA ALA A 256 -24.95 -5.40 1.63
C ALA A 256 -26.47 -5.47 1.39
N SER A 257 -27.25 -4.66 2.12
CA SER A 257 -28.68 -4.50 1.83
C SER A 257 -28.91 -4.00 0.40
N ASP A 258 -30.07 -4.28 -0.20
CA ASP A 258 -30.35 -3.86 -1.58
C ASP A 258 -30.23 -2.33 -1.79
N ALA A 259 -30.66 -1.55 -0.81
CA ALA A 259 -30.54 -0.09 -0.83
C ALA A 259 -29.06 0.35 -0.78
N ASP A 260 -28.27 -0.25 0.10
CA ASP A 260 -26.83 0.05 0.24
C ASP A 260 -26.04 -0.40 -0.99
N ARG A 261 -26.43 -1.54 -1.59
CA ARG A 261 -25.86 -2.07 -2.81
C ARG A 261 -26.13 -1.15 -4.00
N ALA A 262 -27.38 -0.68 -4.18
CA ALA A 262 -27.72 0.26 -5.25
C ALA A 262 -26.96 1.60 -5.11
N LYS A 263 -26.85 2.13 -3.88
CA LYS A 263 -26.08 3.35 -3.60
C LYS A 263 -24.59 3.16 -3.86
N SER A 264 -24.02 2.05 -3.40
CA SER A 264 -22.61 1.71 -3.60
C SER A 264 -22.30 1.51 -5.08
N MET A 265 -23.16 0.82 -5.83
CA MET A 265 -23.03 0.66 -7.28
C MET A 265 -22.96 1.98 -8.03
N LYS A 266 -23.85 2.93 -7.70
CA LYS A 266 -23.79 4.26 -8.30
C LYS A 266 -22.47 4.95 -8.01
N LEU A 267 -21.97 4.86 -6.78
CA LEU A 267 -20.69 5.43 -6.39
C LEU A 267 -19.51 4.75 -7.12
N TYR A 268 -19.52 3.43 -7.20
CA TYR A 268 -18.47 2.63 -7.86
C TYR A 268 -18.43 2.93 -9.36
N ASN A 269 -19.57 3.04 -10.03
CA ASN A 269 -19.60 3.43 -11.44
C ASN A 269 -19.06 4.85 -11.68
N ILE A 270 -19.25 5.77 -10.74
CA ILE A 270 -18.69 7.13 -10.85
C ILE A 270 -17.17 7.11 -10.61
N LEU A 271 -16.75 6.55 -9.49
CA LEU A 271 -15.40 6.72 -8.96
C LEU A 271 -14.44 5.58 -9.30
N GLY A 272 -14.94 4.40 -9.61
CA GLY A 272 -14.12 3.23 -9.85
C GLY A 272 -13.56 3.15 -11.26
N ASP A 273 -12.65 2.20 -11.43
CA ASP A 273 -12.07 1.77 -12.70
C ASP A 273 -11.82 0.25 -12.66
N ARG A 274 -11.37 -0.28 -13.80
CA ARG A 274 -11.01 -1.69 -13.93
C ARG A 274 -9.51 -1.91 -13.71
N VAL A 275 -9.14 -3.15 -13.43
CA VAL A 275 -7.75 -3.54 -13.13
C VAL A 275 -6.82 -3.18 -14.28
N GLU A 276 -7.24 -3.42 -15.53
CA GLU A 276 -6.44 -3.18 -16.74
C GLU A 276 -6.12 -1.71 -16.95
N THR A 277 -6.90 -0.80 -16.35
CA THR A 277 -6.63 0.65 -16.38
C THR A 277 -5.74 1.08 -15.21
N VAL A 278 -5.97 0.52 -14.03
CA VAL A 278 -5.33 0.98 -12.79
C VAL A 278 -3.94 0.38 -12.61
N ALA A 279 -3.76 -0.89 -12.92
CA ALA A 279 -2.51 -1.60 -12.68
C ALA A 279 -1.33 -1.05 -13.50
N PRO A 280 -1.45 -0.74 -14.81
CA PRO A 280 -0.35 -0.13 -15.57
C PRO A 280 0.10 1.22 -14.98
N PHE A 281 -0.86 2.06 -14.58
CA PHE A 281 -0.54 3.34 -13.93
C PHE A 281 0.23 3.14 -12.63
N ILE A 282 -0.21 2.19 -11.79
CA ILE A 282 0.47 1.92 -10.52
C ILE A 282 1.87 1.38 -10.78
N ALA A 283 2.04 0.44 -11.71
CA ALA A 283 3.35 -0.11 -12.07
C ALA A 283 4.31 1.00 -12.53
N ASP A 284 3.86 1.90 -13.41
CA ASP A 284 4.65 3.07 -13.84
C ASP A 284 5.00 3.99 -12.66
N GLY A 285 4.04 4.25 -11.77
CA GLY A 285 4.25 5.08 -10.59
C GLY A 285 5.27 4.49 -9.63
N VAL A 286 5.20 3.17 -9.40
CA VAL A 286 6.13 2.44 -8.53
C VAL A 286 7.54 2.46 -9.12
N LEU A 287 7.71 2.14 -10.41
CA LEU A 287 9.03 2.15 -11.04
C LEU A 287 9.65 3.55 -11.11
N LYS A 288 8.85 4.60 -11.38
CA LYS A 288 9.33 5.99 -11.37
C LYS A 288 9.62 6.49 -9.95
N GLY A 289 8.89 5.98 -8.97
CA GLY A 289 8.92 6.43 -7.59
C GLY A 289 9.89 5.66 -6.70
N GLU A 290 10.46 4.54 -7.15
CA GLU A 290 11.26 3.62 -6.33
C GLU A 290 12.35 4.33 -5.51
N ALA A 291 13.12 5.21 -6.17
CA ALA A 291 14.24 5.93 -5.56
C ALA A 291 13.82 6.92 -4.44
N THR A 292 12.54 7.32 -4.40
CA THR A 292 11.99 8.26 -3.40
C THR A 292 10.87 7.66 -2.56
N ALA A 293 10.44 6.44 -2.90
CA ALA A 293 9.17 5.84 -2.49
C ALA A 293 7.98 6.80 -2.56
N ALA A 294 7.90 7.59 -3.63
CA ALA A 294 6.80 8.53 -3.83
C ALA A 294 5.43 7.81 -3.74
N PRO A 295 4.45 8.36 -3.00
CA PRO A 295 3.11 7.79 -2.94
C PRO A 295 2.47 7.70 -4.32
N VAL A 296 1.95 6.53 -4.68
CA VAL A 296 1.29 6.27 -5.97
C VAL A 296 -0.22 6.30 -5.78
N ARG A 297 -0.90 7.30 -6.34
CA ARG A 297 -2.35 7.51 -6.11
C ARG A 297 -3.11 7.61 -7.42
N TRP A 298 -3.93 6.61 -7.73
CA TRP A 298 -4.74 6.58 -8.95
C TRP A 298 -5.93 7.54 -8.90
N LEU A 299 -6.67 7.53 -7.78
CA LEU A 299 -7.84 8.36 -7.57
C LEU A 299 -7.51 9.50 -6.61
N THR A 300 -7.17 10.66 -7.16
CA THR A 300 -6.88 11.89 -6.41
C THR A 300 -8.16 12.68 -6.14
N MET A 301 -8.14 13.59 -5.15
CA MET A 301 -9.29 14.45 -4.85
C MET A 301 -9.75 15.27 -6.07
N PRO A 302 -8.86 15.91 -6.86
CA PRO A 302 -9.27 16.57 -8.11
C PRO A 302 -9.91 15.61 -9.12
N LYS A 303 -9.38 14.39 -9.29
CA LYS A 303 -9.94 13.39 -10.21
C LYS A 303 -11.31 12.90 -9.75
N ALA A 304 -11.50 12.68 -8.45
CA ALA A 304 -12.78 12.31 -7.88
C ALA A 304 -13.83 13.43 -8.08
N MET A 305 -13.47 14.69 -7.81
CA MET A 305 -14.36 15.83 -8.01
C MET A 305 -14.75 15.99 -9.48
N GLY A 306 -13.81 15.85 -10.41
CA GLY A 306 -14.09 15.86 -11.86
C GLY A 306 -15.06 14.75 -12.29
N ARG A 307 -14.95 13.55 -11.71
CA ARG A 307 -15.86 12.42 -11.98
C ARG A 307 -17.28 12.71 -11.50
N PHE A 308 -17.44 13.30 -10.32
CA PHE A 308 -18.76 13.70 -9.84
C PHE A 308 -19.41 14.77 -10.72
N MET A 309 -18.65 15.79 -11.14
CA MET A 309 -19.18 16.86 -12.01
C MET A 309 -19.66 16.34 -13.37
N THR A 310 -19.05 15.28 -13.89
CA THR A 310 -19.37 14.72 -15.22
C THR A 310 -20.33 13.53 -15.17
N ALA A 311 -20.67 13.02 -13.98
CA ALA A 311 -21.47 11.81 -13.80
C ALA A 311 -22.90 11.90 -14.39
N GLY A 312 -23.48 13.11 -14.46
CA GLY A 312 -24.78 13.33 -15.09
C GLY A 312 -24.76 13.20 -16.62
N PHE A 313 -23.59 13.41 -17.24
CA PHE A 313 -23.42 13.43 -18.70
C PHE A 313 -22.76 12.15 -19.23
N LYS A 314 -21.90 11.50 -18.44
CA LYS A 314 -21.17 10.29 -18.83
C LYS A 314 -21.50 9.15 -17.88
N LYS A 315 -22.48 8.32 -18.26
CA LYS A 315 -22.76 7.07 -17.54
C LYS A 315 -21.62 6.08 -17.78
N ARG A 316 -21.22 5.39 -16.72
CA ARG A 316 -20.15 4.40 -16.73
C ARG A 316 -20.69 3.12 -16.10
N ASP A 317 -20.20 1.98 -16.59
CA ASP A 317 -20.37 0.70 -15.93
C ASP A 317 -19.00 0.03 -15.87
N ILE A 318 -18.47 -0.13 -14.67
CA ILE A 318 -17.15 -0.74 -14.46
C ILE A 318 -17.22 -2.26 -14.28
N PHE A 319 -18.44 -2.82 -14.22
CA PHE A 319 -18.69 -4.25 -14.05
C PHE A 319 -19.23 -4.92 -15.31
N ALA A 320 -19.60 -4.16 -16.34
CA ALA A 320 -19.88 -4.69 -17.67
C ALA A 320 -18.63 -5.39 -18.24
N GLU A 321 -18.81 -6.61 -18.76
CA GLU A 321 -17.76 -7.34 -19.49
C GLU A 321 -17.26 -6.50 -20.67
N ALA A 322 -15.95 -6.52 -20.89
CA ALA A 322 -15.29 -5.80 -21.99
C ALA A 322 -15.53 -6.49 -23.33
#